data_AF-A0A564UUK6-F1
#
_entry.id   AF-A0A564UUK6-F1
#
_cell.length_a   1.000
_cell.length_b   1.000
_cell.length_c   1.000
_cell.angle_alpha   90.00
_cell.angle_beta   90.00
_cell.angle_gamma   90.00
#
_symmetry.space_group_name_H-M   'P 1'
#
loop_
_entity.id
_entity.type
_entity.pdbx_description
1 polymer ?
#
loop_
_entity_poly.entity_id
_entity_poly.type
_entity_poly.pdbx_seq_one_letter_code
_entity_poly.pdbx_strand_id
1 'polypeptide(L)'
;MKNRNKGFTLVELVIIIAILAILIGVLAPTYTKYIEKSRESTDLANVRTAYDKVVMETGIEGNEDVKEIVHLKQKIDKWQSSDTVTIAGISHSNDDPDTVNWKGYPVADGICEVSMNPETGILFDWKTGKGDSVENDEVKEYWFNLEENFDRVLQESNALNGVTGIFEIDSRCQKSTMVPRIETKMASDSLLKKGTWAYYGKAKDARKRALLWTSVNTDVVGANQKIPVIVCTADNKYYVAESTTAKRTGYGPDYVAIAAQMSTGTAKKELDETAVKYDSLQAAYDAYKKLLTDGKYKQYKNSLDFNIHW
;
A
#
# COMPACT_ATOMS: atom_id res chain seq x y z
N MET A 1 56.11 5.50 31.08
CA MET A 1 55.09 4.42 30.94
C MET A 1 55.37 3.66 29.65
N LYS A 2 55.59 2.34 29.70
CA LYS A 2 55.89 1.53 28.52
C LYS A 2 54.59 0.91 28.02
N ASN A 3 54.02 1.45 26.93
CA ASN A 3 52.81 0.91 26.30
C ASN A 3 53.12 -0.46 25.68
N ARG A 4 52.59 -1.54 26.29
CA ARG A 4 52.62 -2.88 25.73
C ARG A 4 51.38 -3.04 24.83
N ASN A 5 51.50 -2.66 23.56
CA ASN A 5 50.53 -3.09 22.56
C ASN A 5 50.74 -4.58 22.31
N LYS A 6 49.92 -5.41 22.96
CA LYS A 6 49.86 -6.85 22.68
C LYS A 6 49.12 -7.03 21.35
N GLY A 7 49.84 -7.43 20.30
CA GLY A 7 49.21 -7.90 19.07
C GLY A 7 48.59 -9.28 19.27
N PHE A 8 47.56 -9.59 18.49
CA PHE A 8 46.96 -10.92 18.45
C PHE A 8 47.97 -11.96 17.98
N THR A 9 47.97 -13.12 18.61
CA THR A 9 48.76 -14.29 18.22
C THR A 9 48.07 -15.06 17.11
N LEU A 10 48.85 -15.77 16.29
CA LEU A 10 48.32 -16.59 15.19
C LEU A 10 47.43 -17.72 15.70
N VAL A 11 47.75 -18.26 16.89
CA VAL A 11 46.95 -19.29 17.57
C VAL A 11 45.57 -18.77 17.96
N GLU A 12 45.48 -17.56 18.51
CA GLU A 12 44.19 -16.93 18.86
C GLU A 12 43.30 -16.77 17.63
N LEU A 13 43.87 -16.39 16.47
CA LEU A 13 43.13 -16.26 15.23
C LEU A 13 42.58 -17.62 14.72
N VAL A 14 43.38 -18.67 14.79
CA VAL A 14 42.97 -20.03 14.36
C VAL A 14 41.82 -20.56 15.22
N ILE A 15 41.87 -20.34 16.53
CA ILE A 15 40.79 -20.75 17.44
C ILE A 15 39.49 -20.01 17.13
N ILE A 16 39.56 -18.71 16.82
CA ILE A 16 38.37 -17.91 16.44
C ILE A 16 37.73 -18.46 15.16
N ILE A 17 38.52 -18.74 14.12
CA ILE A 17 38.02 -19.30 12.87
C ILE A 17 37.38 -20.68 13.09
N ALA A 18 37.97 -21.52 13.94
CA ALA A 18 37.41 -22.82 14.28
C ALA A 18 36.03 -22.70 14.99
N ILE A 19 35.89 -21.78 15.94
CA ILE A 19 34.62 -21.51 16.62
C ILE A 19 33.59 -20.96 15.63
N LEU A 20 33.98 -20.03 14.75
CA LEU A 20 33.09 -19.48 13.71
C LEU A 20 32.58 -20.57 12.76
N ALA A 21 33.42 -21.51 12.35
CA ALA A 21 33.01 -22.61 11.49
C ALA A 21 31.95 -23.50 12.15
N ILE A 22 32.11 -23.80 13.44
CA ILE A 22 31.12 -24.59 14.21
C ILE A 22 29.80 -23.81 14.33
N LEU A 23 29.86 -22.52 14.66
CA LEU A 23 28.67 -21.68 14.79
C LEU A 23 27.89 -21.58 13.47
N ILE A 24 28.58 -21.37 12.34
CA ILE A 24 27.95 -21.35 11.01
C ILE A 24 27.27 -22.68 10.70
N GLY A 25 27.93 -23.81 11.03
CA GLY A 25 27.37 -25.14 10.83
C GLY A 25 26.06 -25.39 11.57
N VAL A 26 25.92 -24.87 12.80
CA VAL A 26 24.68 -24.98 13.59
C VAL A 26 23.61 -24.00 13.11
N LEU A 27 23.99 -22.79 12.71
CA LEU A 27 23.05 -21.73 12.34
C LEU A 27 22.45 -21.91 10.93
N ALA A 28 23.23 -22.41 9.97
CA ALA A 28 22.80 -22.54 8.58
C ALA A 28 21.41 -23.21 8.37
N PRO A 29 21.12 -24.41 8.94
CA PRO A 29 19.82 -25.05 8.74
C PRO A 29 18.65 -24.27 9.36
N THR A 30 18.88 -23.63 10.51
CA THR A 30 17.84 -22.81 11.15
C THR A 30 17.50 -21.58 10.32
N TYR A 31 18.52 -20.95 9.72
CA TYR A 31 18.35 -19.77 8.88
C TYR A 31 17.51 -20.06 7.63
N THR A 32 17.77 -21.20 6.96
CA THR A 32 16.95 -21.65 5.81
C THR A 32 15.48 -21.83 6.19
N LYS A 33 15.21 -22.45 7.36
CA LYS A 33 13.84 -22.62 7.86
C LYS A 33 13.11 -21.29 8.10
N TYR A 34 13.80 -20.28 8.65
CA TYR A 34 13.19 -18.95 8.86
C TYR A 34 12.89 -18.23 7.55
N ILE A 35 13.80 -18.32 6.56
CA ILE A 35 13.58 -17.73 5.24
C ILE A 35 12.39 -18.39 4.54
N GLU A 36 12.32 -19.72 4.54
CA GLU A 36 11.21 -20.43 3.90
C GLU A 36 9.88 -20.15 4.59
N LYS A 37 9.85 -20.06 5.92
CA LYS A 37 8.66 -19.62 6.65
C LYS A 37 8.22 -18.20 6.27
N SER A 38 9.17 -17.30 6.02
CA SER A 38 8.86 -15.95 5.53
C SER A 38 8.26 -15.99 4.13
N ARG A 39 8.82 -16.80 3.22
CA ARG A 39 8.33 -16.98 1.85
C ARG A 39 6.94 -17.59 1.84
N GLU A 40 6.71 -18.63 2.63
CA GLU A 40 5.41 -19.27 2.86
C GLU A 40 4.37 -18.25 3.32
N SER A 41 4.71 -17.39 4.30
CA SER A 41 3.78 -16.37 4.77
C SER A 41 3.39 -15.38 3.66
N THR A 42 4.34 -15.02 2.79
CA THR A 42 4.07 -14.17 1.62
C THR A 42 3.20 -14.91 0.60
N ASP A 43 3.53 -16.16 0.28
CA ASP A 43 2.78 -16.97 -0.67
C ASP A 43 1.32 -17.17 -0.22
N LEU A 44 1.10 -17.51 1.05
CA LEU A 44 -0.25 -17.65 1.62
C LEU A 44 -1.02 -16.33 1.64
N ALA A 45 -0.36 -15.19 1.88
CA ALA A 45 -1.00 -13.88 1.80
C ALA A 45 -1.44 -13.59 0.36
N ASN A 46 -0.57 -13.84 -0.62
CA ASN A 46 -0.86 -13.62 -2.03
C ASN A 46 -1.99 -14.53 -2.53
N VAL A 47 -2.01 -15.80 -2.14
CA VAL A 47 -3.11 -16.73 -2.47
C VAL A 47 -4.43 -16.29 -1.86
N ARG A 48 -4.44 -15.74 -0.64
CA ARG A 48 -5.67 -15.16 -0.05
C ARG A 48 -6.14 -13.92 -0.79
N THR A 49 -5.23 -13.05 -1.22
CA THR A 49 -5.59 -11.88 -2.04
C THR A 49 -6.14 -12.30 -3.41
N ALA A 50 -5.53 -13.31 -4.05
CA ALA A 50 -6.04 -13.88 -5.29
C ALA A 50 -7.44 -14.49 -5.10
N TYR A 51 -7.66 -15.20 -3.98
CA TYR A 51 -8.97 -15.70 -3.59
C TYR A 51 -10.01 -14.57 -3.48
N ASP A 52 -9.70 -13.49 -2.75
CA ASP A 52 -10.63 -12.37 -2.57
C ASP A 52 -10.97 -11.71 -3.91
N LYS A 53 -9.99 -11.57 -4.81
CA LYS A 53 -10.17 -11.02 -6.16
C LYS A 53 -11.10 -11.90 -7.01
N VAL A 54 -10.82 -13.20 -7.06
CA VAL A 54 -11.63 -14.19 -7.79
C VAL A 54 -13.08 -14.19 -7.29
N VAL A 55 -13.29 -14.18 -5.97
CA VAL A 55 -14.64 -14.13 -5.36
C VAL A 55 -15.36 -12.83 -5.70
N MET A 56 -14.67 -11.68 -5.64
CA MET A 56 -15.26 -10.39 -5.94
C MET A 56 -15.69 -10.28 -7.41
N GLU A 57 -14.81 -10.65 -8.34
CA GLU A 57 -15.09 -10.57 -9.79
C GLU A 57 -16.21 -11.53 -10.20
N THR A 58 -16.20 -12.77 -9.68
CA THR A 58 -17.28 -13.73 -9.92
C THR A 58 -18.62 -13.27 -9.34
N GLY A 59 -18.61 -12.66 -8.14
CA GLY A 59 -19.82 -12.20 -7.46
C GLY A 59 -20.44 -10.91 -8.02
N ILE A 60 -19.63 -10.01 -8.59
CA ILE A 60 -20.08 -8.70 -9.10
C ILE A 60 -20.34 -8.74 -10.61
N GLU A 61 -19.46 -9.37 -11.37
CA GLU A 61 -19.47 -9.28 -12.84
C GLU A 61 -20.14 -10.49 -13.51
N GLY A 62 -20.47 -11.55 -12.76
CA GLY A 62 -21.05 -12.78 -13.31
C GLY A 62 -20.12 -13.48 -14.30
N ASN A 63 -18.81 -13.20 -14.22
CA ASN A 63 -17.81 -13.82 -15.06
C ASN A 63 -17.48 -15.22 -14.51
N GLU A 64 -17.78 -16.26 -15.28
CA GLU A 64 -17.64 -17.66 -14.87
C GLU A 64 -16.22 -18.21 -15.06
N ASP A 65 -15.34 -17.48 -15.75
CA ASP A 65 -13.99 -17.91 -16.13
C ASP A 65 -12.87 -17.11 -15.43
N VAL A 66 -13.11 -16.62 -14.21
CA VAL A 66 -12.11 -15.85 -13.46
C VAL A 66 -11.05 -16.77 -12.86
N LYS A 67 -9.79 -16.50 -13.21
CA LYS A 67 -8.61 -17.21 -12.74
C LYS A 67 -7.49 -16.22 -12.40
N GLU A 68 -6.91 -16.41 -11.23
CA GLU A 68 -5.71 -15.70 -10.79
C GLU A 68 -4.54 -16.68 -10.61
N ILE A 69 -3.33 -16.26 -11.02
CA ILE A 69 -2.12 -17.07 -10.89
C ILE A 69 -1.19 -16.41 -9.88
N VAL A 70 -0.88 -17.13 -8.81
CA VAL A 70 0.07 -16.69 -7.79
C VAL A 70 1.41 -17.39 -7.99
N HIS A 71 2.46 -16.61 -8.26
CA HIS A 71 3.83 -17.11 -8.32
C HIS A 71 4.42 -17.29 -6.91
N LEU A 72 4.77 -18.53 -6.57
CA LEU A 72 5.31 -18.89 -5.27
C LEU A 72 6.75 -18.39 -5.11
N LYS A 73 7.09 -17.93 -3.91
CA LYS A 73 8.42 -17.45 -3.54
C LYS A 73 9.24 -18.52 -2.82
N GLN A 74 8.58 -19.56 -2.30
CA GLN A 74 9.22 -20.72 -1.68
C GLN A 74 10.26 -21.38 -2.60
N LYS A 75 11.32 -21.92 -2.00
CA LYS A 75 12.43 -22.58 -2.70
C LYS A 75 12.58 -24.05 -2.34
N ILE A 76 11.67 -24.59 -1.53
CA ILE A 76 11.65 -25.99 -1.12
C ILE A 76 10.29 -26.58 -1.43
N ASP A 77 10.27 -27.67 -2.19
CA ASP A 77 9.06 -28.43 -2.48
C ASP A 77 8.42 -28.92 -1.19
N LYS A 78 7.08 -28.86 -1.12
CA LYS A 78 6.31 -29.28 0.06
C LYS A 78 6.69 -28.51 1.34
N TRP A 79 7.27 -27.31 1.24
CA TRP A 79 7.51 -26.52 2.44
C TRP A 79 6.20 -26.04 3.06
N GLN A 80 5.95 -26.44 4.30
CA GLN A 80 4.92 -25.88 5.16
C GLN A 80 5.48 -25.76 6.59
N SER A 81 5.16 -24.65 7.26
CA SER A 81 5.54 -24.40 8.65
C SER A 81 4.61 -25.07 9.66
N SER A 82 3.46 -25.54 9.18
CA SER A 82 2.41 -26.29 9.89
C SER A 82 2.07 -27.52 9.06
N ASP A 83 1.70 -28.62 9.71
CA ASP A 83 1.29 -29.86 9.01
C ASP A 83 0.05 -29.63 8.14
N THR A 84 -0.85 -28.76 8.59
CA THR A 84 -2.06 -28.37 7.86
C THR A 84 -2.07 -26.87 7.62
N VAL A 85 -2.41 -26.47 6.40
CA VAL A 85 -2.58 -25.08 5.97
C VAL A 85 -4.06 -24.82 5.70
N THR A 86 -4.56 -23.66 6.15
CA THR A 86 -5.94 -23.23 5.91
C THR A 86 -5.98 -21.94 5.09
N ILE A 87 -6.70 -21.98 3.97
CA ILE A 87 -6.97 -20.83 3.08
C ILE A 87 -8.47 -20.76 2.87
N ALA A 88 -9.08 -19.61 3.19
CA ALA A 88 -10.52 -19.39 3.04
C ALA A 88 -11.41 -20.49 3.67
N GLY A 89 -10.99 -21.07 4.80
CA GLY A 89 -11.72 -22.15 5.48
C GLY A 89 -11.47 -23.55 4.91
N ILE A 90 -10.78 -23.69 3.78
CA ILE A 90 -10.34 -24.97 3.21
C ILE A 90 -8.99 -25.33 3.83
N SER A 91 -8.91 -26.50 4.45
CA SER A 91 -7.69 -26.99 5.10
C SER A 91 -7.13 -28.20 4.36
N HIS A 92 -5.82 -28.22 4.15
CA HIS A 92 -5.13 -29.30 3.43
C HIS A 92 -3.67 -29.43 3.92
N SER A 93 -3.17 -30.65 3.88
CA SER A 93 -1.81 -31.04 4.28
C SER A 93 -1.09 -31.65 3.08
N ASN A 94 0.24 -31.51 2.98
CA ASN A 94 1.00 -32.00 1.81
C ASN A 94 0.79 -33.48 1.41
N ASP A 95 0.40 -34.32 2.36
CA ASP A 95 0.17 -35.76 2.16
C ASP A 95 -1.31 -36.13 2.02
N ASP A 96 -2.22 -35.15 2.13
CA ASP A 96 -3.65 -35.35 1.86
C ASP A 96 -3.86 -35.55 0.34
N PRO A 97 -4.81 -36.42 -0.07
CA PRO A 97 -5.17 -36.54 -1.48
C PRO A 97 -5.80 -35.24 -2.00
N ASP A 98 -5.76 -35.07 -3.33
CA ASP A 98 -6.44 -33.97 -4.00
C ASP A 98 -7.95 -33.98 -3.69
N THR A 99 -8.53 -32.79 -3.61
CA THR A 99 -9.95 -32.54 -3.43
C THR A 99 -10.50 -31.68 -4.56
N VAL A 100 -11.82 -31.44 -4.57
CA VAL A 100 -12.44 -30.51 -5.52
C VAL A 100 -12.00 -29.05 -5.33
N ASN A 101 -11.50 -28.69 -4.13
CA ASN A 101 -11.09 -27.32 -3.79
C ASN A 101 -9.57 -27.16 -3.61
N TRP A 102 -8.81 -28.24 -3.67
CA TRP A 102 -7.36 -28.23 -3.45
C TRP A 102 -6.67 -29.34 -4.24
N LYS A 103 -5.72 -28.99 -5.10
CA LYS A 103 -4.94 -29.94 -5.89
C LYS A 103 -3.45 -29.69 -5.74
N GLY A 104 -2.68 -30.74 -5.49
CA GLY A 104 -1.24 -30.65 -5.35
C GLY A 104 -0.78 -29.99 -4.06
N TYR A 105 0.49 -29.58 -4.06
CA TYR A 105 1.20 -29.00 -2.93
C TYR A 105 2.10 -27.85 -3.38
N PRO A 106 2.50 -26.93 -2.49
CA PRO A 106 3.42 -25.85 -2.83
C PRO A 106 4.75 -26.40 -3.39
N VAL A 107 5.12 -25.93 -4.58
CA VAL A 107 6.33 -26.34 -5.30
C VAL A 107 7.34 -25.20 -5.31
N ALA A 108 8.63 -25.49 -5.18
CA ALA A 108 9.69 -24.51 -5.30
C ALA A 108 9.60 -23.76 -6.64
N ASP A 109 9.55 -22.43 -6.59
CA ASP A 109 9.38 -21.58 -7.77
C ASP A 109 8.14 -21.93 -8.63
N GLY A 110 7.16 -22.60 -8.03
CA GLY A 110 5.92 -23.01 -8.69
C GLY A 110 4.85 -21.91 -8.69
N ILE A 111 3.63 -22.32 -8.99
CA ILE A 111 2.46 -21.45 -8.98
C ILE A 111 1.31 -22.08 -8.18
N CYS A 112 0.43 -21.23 -7.68
CA CYS A 112 -0.91 -21.58 -7.24
C CYS A 112 -1.92 -20.88 -8.14
N GLU A 113 -2.69 -21.67 -8.88
CA GLU A 113 -3.81 -21.18 -9.66
C GLU A 113 -5.07 -21.16 -8.78
N VAL A 114 -5.67 -19.98 -8.66
CA VAL A 114 -6.88 -19.74 -7.89
C VAL A 114 -8.01 -19.48 -8.87
N SER A 115 -9.02 -20.35 -8.90
CA SER A 115 -10.14 -20.25 -9.84
C SER A 115 -11.46 -20.52 -9.15
N MET A 116 -12.55 -19.93 -9.67
CA MET A 116 -13.91 -20.19 -9.20
C MET A 116 -14.60 -21.15 -10.16
N ASN A 117 -15.15 -22.24 -9.63
CA ASN A 117 -16.11 -23.06 -10.35
C ASN A 117 -17.51 -22.81 -9.76
N PRO A 118 -18.53 -22.47 -10.58
CA PRO A 118 -19.89 -22.19 -10.08
C PRO A 118 -20.55 -23.36 -9.32
N GLU A 119 -20.17 -24.61 -9.60
CA GLU A 119 -20.74 -25.81 -8.99
C GLU A 119 -19.96 -26.26 -7.75
N THR A 120 -18.63 -26.21 -7.81
CA THR A 120 -17.75 -26.77 -6.76
C THR A 120 -17.10 -25.72 -5.85
N GLY A 121 -17.26 -24.43 -6.17
CA GLY A 121 -16.64 -23.31 -5.46
C GLY A 121 -15.18 -23.10 -5.86
N ILE A 122 -14.41 -22.46 -4.99
CA ILE A 122 -13.01 -22.10 -5.26
C ILE A 122 -12.11 -23.35 -5.37
N LEU A 123 -11.16 -23.33 -6.29
CA LEU A 123 -10.08 -24.31 -6.41
C LEU A 123 -8.73 -23.62 -6.23
N PHE A 124 -7.89 -24.21 -5.37
CA PHE A 124 -6.45 -23.93 -5.27
C PHE A 124 -5.66 -25.05 -5.95
N ASP A 125 -5.06 -24.78 -7.11
CA ASP A 125 -4.31 -25.76 -7.89
C ASP A 125 -2.80 -25.43 -7.91
N TRP A 126 -2.05 -26.19 -7.11
CA TRP A 126 -0.61 -26.01 -6.88
C TRP A 126 0.20 -26.89 -7.81
N LYS A 127 1.06 -26.30 -8.64
CA LYS A 127 1.76 -27.03 -9.71
C LYS A 127 3.10 -26.42 -10.11
N THR A 128 3.89 -27.23 -10.80
CA THR A 128 5.07 -26.78 -11.54
C THR A 128 4.63 -25.95 -12.75
N GLY A 129 5.31 -24.84 -13.01
CA GLY A 129 5.04 -24.03 -14.20
C GLY A 129 5.61 -22.63 -14.09
N LYS A 130 5.84 -21.98 -15.24
CA LYS A 130 6.18 -20.55 -15.32
C LYS A 130 4.97 -19.66 -15.54
N GLY A 131 3.78 -20.25 -15.75
CA GLY A 131 2.62 -19.57 -16.32
C GLY A 131 2.94 -19.02 -17.73
N ASP A 132 1.96 -18.94 -18.63
CA ASP A 132 2.06 -17.88 -19.61
C ASP A 132 1.87 -16.60 -18.81
N SER A 133 2.88 -15.73 -18.84
CA SER A 133 2.78 -14.42 -18.23
C SER A 133 1.57 -13.70 -18.84
N VAL A 134 0.44 -13.69 -18.12
CA VAL A 134 -0.03 -12.38 -17.70
C VAL A 134 1.17 -11.86 -16.92
N GLU A 135 1.91 -10.90 -17.51
CA GLU A 135 2.86 -10.11 -16.74
C GLU A 135 2.22 -9.91 -15.39
N ASN A 136 2.92 -10.25 -14.31
CA ASN A 136 2.40 -10.00 -12.97
C ASN A 136 1.74 -8.62 -13.04
N ASP A 137 0.40 -8.55 -12.96
CA ASP A 137 -0.18 -7.46 -12.21
C ASP A 137 0.47 -7.77 -10.87
N GLU A 138 1.55 -7.02 -10.60
CA GLU A 138 2.40 -7.21 -9.44
C GLU A 138 1.45 -7.47 -8.27
N VAL A 139 1.87 -8.21 -7.24
CA VAL A 139 1.26 -7.93 -5.95
C VAL A 139 1.43 -6.44 -5.79
N LYS A 140 0.38 -5.67 -6.09
CA LYS A 140 0.46 -4.23 -6.22
C LYS A 140 0.65 -3.83 -4.79
N GLU A 141 1.92 -3.63 -4.42
CA GLU A 141 2.35 -3.24 -3.08
C GLU A 141 1.55 -2.00 -2.62
N TYR A 142 1.06 -1.26 -3.61
CA TYR A 142 0.17 -0.12 -3.52
C TYR A 142 -1.14 -0.40 -4.23
N TRP A 143 -2.26 -0.26 -3.52
CA TRP A 143 -3.62 -0.39 -4.07
C TRP A 143 -4.00 0.69 -5.10
N PHE A 144 -3.08 1.58 -5.45
CA PHE A 144 -3.30 2.74 -6.31
C PHE A 144 -2.18 2.91 -7.35
N ASN A 145 -2.46 3.65 -8.41
CA ASN A 145 -1.51 3.97 -9.48
C ASN A 145 -0.39 4.90 -8.99
N LEU A 146 0.84 4.40 -8.97
CA LEU A 146 2.04 5.15 -8.55
C LEU A 146 2.42 6.30 -9.51
N GLU A 147 1.94 6.27 -10.75
CA GLU A 147 2.20 7.27 -11.78
C GLU A 147 1.01 8.23 -11.99
N GLU A 148 0.08 8.29 -11.04
CA GLU A 148 -1.13 9.11 -11.17
C GLU A 148 -0.80 10.61 -11.33
N ASN A 149 -1.39 11.22 -12.36
CA ASN A 149 -1.34 12.67 -12.60
C ASN A 149 -2.59 13.35 -12.04
N PHE A 150 -2.48 13.85 -10.82
CA PHE A 150 -3.60 14.47 -10.10
C PHE A 150 -4.06 15.80 -10.73
N ASP A 151 -3.15 16.61 -11.27
CA ASP A 151 -3.57 17.87 -11.91
C ASP A 151 -4.33 17.61 -13.22
N ARG A 152 -4.01 16.52 -13.95
CA ARG A 152 -4.82 16.07 -15.10
C ARG A 152 -6.25 15.74 -14.68
N VAL A 153 -6.44 15.01 -13.56
CA VAL A 153 -7.78 14.70 -13.02
C VAL A 153 -8.56 15.99 -12.73
N LEU A 154 -7.92 16.97 -12.09
CA LEU A 154 -8.53 18.28 -11.83
C LEU A 154 -8.91 19.01 -13.12
N GLN A 155 -8.05 19.00 -14.14
CA GLN A 155 -8.31 19.65 -15.43
C GLN A 155 -9.46 19.00 -16.19
N GLU A 156 -9.42 17.67 -16.36
CA GLU A 156 -10.41 16.91 -17.12
C GLU A 156 -11.79 16.89 -16.46
N SER A 157 -11.85 17.10 -15.13
CA SER A 157 -13.11 17.19 -14.39
C SER A 157 -13.94 18.44 -14.74
N ASN A 158 -13.33 19.46 -15.37
CA ASN A 158 -13.95 20.78 -15.52
C ASN A 158 -14.43 21.38 -14.19
N ALA A 159 -13.85 20.96 -13.05
CA ALA A 159 -14.17 21.51 -11.74
C ALA A 159 -13.87 23.01 -11.69
N LEU A 160 -12.78 23.46 -12.31
CA LEU A 160 -12.35 24.85 -12.31
C LEU A 160 -13.05 25.75 -13.35
N ASN A 161 -14.06 25.24 -14.07
CA ASN A 161 -14.68 26.00 -15.15
C ASN A 161 -15.42 27.24 -14.57
N GLY A 162 -15.07 28.43 -15.07
CA GLY A 162 -15.57 29.71 -14.53
C GLY A 162 -14.84 30.23 -13.27
N VAL A 163 -13.88 29.49 -12.72
CA VAL A 163 -13.10 29.92 -11.55
C VAL A 163 -11.93 30.81 -11.99
N THR A 164 -11.84 32.03 -11.45
CA THR A 164 -10.83 33.02 -11.84
C THR A 164 -9.77 33.29 -10.77
N GLY A 165 -10.07 32.97 -9.51
CA GLY A 165 -9.25 33.32 -8.34
C GLY A 165 -8.54 32.15 -7.68
N ILE A 166 -8.27 32.34 -6.38
CA ILE A 166 -7.86 31.27 -5.47
C ILE A 166 -9.04 30.31 -5.29
N PHE A 167 -8.76 29.02 -5.25
CA PHE A 167 -9.78 28.00 -5.03
C PHE A 167 -9.34 27.00 -3.96
N GLU A 168 -10.35 26.40 -3.35
CA GLU A 168 -10.27 25.25 -2.46
C GLU A 168 -11.37 24.28 -2.90
N ILE A 169 -11.01 23.02 -3.13
CA ILE A 169 -11.96 21.93 -3.37
C ILE A 169 -11.57 20.82 -2.40
N ASP A 170 -12.31 20.69 -1.30
CA ASP A 170 -12.06 19.69 -0.26
C ASP A 170 -13.08 18.55 -0.36
N SER A 171 -12.62 17.30 -0.30
CA SER A 171 -13.45 16.11 -0.47
C SER A 171 -14.49 15.93 0.63
N ARG A 172 -14.33 16.59 1.78
CA ARG A 172 -15.32 16.61 2.86
C ARG A 172 -16.47 17.58 2.62
N CYS A 173 -16.36 18.47 1.63
CA CYS A 173 -17.41 19.44 1.32
C CYS A 173 -18.61 18.78 0.63
N GLN A 174 -19.56 18.28 1.43
CA GLN A 174 -20.70 17.47 0.96
C GLN A 174 -21.61 18.17 -0.06
N LYS A 175 -21.70 19.51 -0.04
CA LYS A 175 -22.50 20.29 -1.01
C LYS A 175 -21.70 20.81 -2.20
N SER A 176 -20.43 20.40 -2.34
CA SER A 176 -19.60 20.82 -3.47
C SER A 176 -20.16 20.29 -4.78
N THR A 177 -20.32 21.16 -5.78
CA THR A 177 -20.62 20.76 -7.16
C THR A 177 -19.36 20.39 -7.95
N MET A 178 -18.18 20.66 -7.39
CA MET A 178 -16.88 20.41 -7.99
C MET A 178 -16.34 19.02 -7.62
N VAL A 179 -16.56 18.57 -6.38
CA VAL A 179 -16.10 17.26 -5.90
C VAL A 179 -16.64 16.11 -6.76
N PRO A 180 -17.96 15.99 -7.02
CA PRO A 180 -18.48 14.91 -7.87
C PRO A 180 -17.89 14.89 -9.27
N ARG A 181 -17.60 16.07 -9.85
CA ARG A 181 -16.96 16.15 -11.17
C ARG A 181 -15.56 15.55 -11.15
N ILE A 182 -14.78 15.82 -10.11
CA ILE A 182 -13.44 15.23 -9.94
C ILE A 182 -13.59 13.71 -9.76
N GLU A 183 -14.49 13.25 -8.89
CA GLU A 183 -14.73 11.82 -8.63
C GLU A 183 -15.08 11.03 -9.90
N THR A 184 -15.83 11.63 -10.84
CA THR A 184 -16.17 10.99 -12.13
C THR A 184 -14.97 10.83 -13.07
N LYS A 185 -13.86 11.53 -12.83
CA LYS A 185 -12.62 11.46 -13.62
C LYS A 185 -11.51 10.67 -12.95
N MET A 186 -11.70 10.24 -11.70
CA MET A 186 -10.76 9.36 -11.02
C MET A 186 -10.85 7.95 -11.61
N ALA A 187 -9.70 7.37 -11.95
CA ALA A 187 -9.59 5.95 -12.26
C ALA A 187 -9.99 5.09 -11.04
N SER A 188 -10.31 3.82 -11.27
CA SER A 188 -10.65 2.87 -10.20
C SER A 188 -9.51 2.67 -9.20
N ASP A 189 -8.27 2.80 -9.67
CA ASP A 189 -7.02 2.70 -8.91
C ASP A 189 -6.43 4.07 -8.52
N SER A 190 -7.23 5.13 -8.49
CA SER A 190 -6.77 6.44 -8.02
C SER A 190 -6.52 6.46 -6.51
N LEU A 191 -5.43 7.08 -6.07
CA LEU A 191 -5.14 7.32 -4.64
C LEU A 191 -6.27 8.12 -3.97
N LEU A 192 -7.01 8.92 -4.75
CA LEU A 192 -8.09 9.77 -4.25
C LEU A 192 -9.37 9.00 -3.94
N LYS A 193 -9.49 7.73 -4.35
CA LYS A 193 -10.64 6.87 -4.02
C LYS A 193 -10.73 6.54 -2.54
N LYS A 194 -9.64 6.69 -1.79
CA LYS A 194 -9.61 6.42 -0.35
C LYS A 194 -8.92 7.55 0.40
N GLY A 195 -9.35 7.82 1.63
CA GLY A 195 -8.84 8.91 2.45
C GLY A 195 -9.50 10.27 2.19
N THR A 196 -8.92 11.32 2.76
CA THR A 196 -9.34 12.71 2.59
C THR A 196 -8.39 13.43 1.65
N TRP A 197 -8.92 14.21 0.72
CA TRP A 197 -8.12 14.96 -0.24
C TRP A 197 -8.67 16.36 -0.47
N ALA A 198 -7.81 17.26 -0.94
CA ALA A 198 -8.25 18.56 -1.39
C ALA A 198 -7.32 19.14 -2.44
N TYR A 199 -7.89 19.91 -3.37
CA TYR A 199 -7.11 20.75 -4.28
C TYR A 199 -7.14 22.21 -3.82
N TYR A 200 -5.96 22.83 -3.82
CA TYR A 200 -5.78 24.23 -3.50
C TYR A 200 -4.93 24.91 -4.57
N GLY A 201 -5.17 26.20 -4.82
CA GLY A 201 -4.28 27.00 -5.66
C GLY A 201 -4.96 28.15 -6.37
N LYS A 202 -4.38 28.55 -7.51
CA LYS A 202 -4.98 29.55 -8.42
C LYS A 202 -5.45 28.88 -9.70
N ALA A 203 -6.70 29.09 -10.08
CA ALA A 203 -7.32 28.35 -11.18
C ALA A 203 -6.55 28.50 -12.50
N LYS A 204 -6.10 29.74 -12.79
CA LYS A 204 -5.39 30.10 -14.03
C LYS A 204 -3.87 29.96 -13.98
N ASP A 205 -3.27 29.53 -12.86
CA ASP A 205 -1.81 29.37 -12.72
C ASP A 205 -1.49 27.97 -12.18
N ALA A 206 -1.27 27.00 -13.08
CA ALA A 206 -1.01 25.60 -12.73
C ALA A 206 0.16 25.44 -11.74
N ARG A 207 1.19 26.29 -11.85
CA ARG A 207 2.36 26.28 -10.96
C ARG A 207 2.02 26.55 -9.49
N LYS A 208 0.81 27.04 -9.20
CA LYS A 208 0.32 27.34 -7.86
C LYS A 208 -0.72 26.34 -7.36
N ARG A 209 -1.05 25.32 -8.16
CA ARG A 209 -1.97 24.26 -7.76
C ARG A 209 -1.23 23.15 -7.05
N ALA A 210 -1.86 22.60 -6.03
CA ALA A 210 -1.43 21.37 -5.41
C ALA A 210 -2.65 20.55 -4.95
N LEU A 211 -2.48 19.24 -4.98
CA LEU A 211 -3.27 18.28 -4.25
C LEU A 211 -2.67 18.07 -2.87
N LEU A 212 -3.52 17.99 -1.85
CA LEU A 212 -3.23 17.41 -0.55
C LEU A 212 -4.00 16.10 -0.41
N TRP A 213 -3.38 15.08 0.17
CA TRP A 213 -4.00 13.80 0.47
C TRP A 213 -3.57 13.27 1.84
N THR A 214 -4.47 12.63 2.56
CA THR A 214 -4.20 11.90 3.81
C THR A 214 -5.13 10.69 3.89
N SER A 215 -4.67 9.59 4.49
CA SER A 215 -5.54 8.44 4.78
C SER A 215 -6.54 8.71 5.90
N VAL A 216 -6.32 9.76 6.69
CA VAL A 216 -7.10 10.06 7.89
C VAL A 216 -8.44 10.74 7.54
N ASN A 217 -9.53 10.33 8.20
CA ASN A 217 -10.80 11.04 8.13
C ASN A 217 -10.75 12.30 9.00
N THR A 218 -10.76 13.48 8.37
CA THR A 218 -10.58 14.76 9.07
C THR A 218 -11.76 15.13 9.97
N ASP A 219 -12.98 14.65 9.69
CA ASP A 219 -14.13 14.88 10.57
C ASP A 219 -13.99 14.13 11.89
N VAL A 220 -13.41 12.92 11.85
CA VAL A 220 -13.11 12.12 13.04
C VAL A 220 -11.97 12.74 13.85
N VAL A 221 -10.95 13.27 13.15
CA VAL A 221 -9.83 13.96 13.79
C VAL A 221 -10.29 15.23 14.52
N GLY A 222 -11.23 15.97 13.93
CA GLY A 222 -11.67 17.26 14.42
C GLY A 222 -10.77 18.42 13.97
N ALA A 223 -11.23 19.64 14.23
CA ALA A 223 -10.55 20.88 13.81
C ALA A 223 -9.33 21.22 14.67
N ASN A 224 -8.41 22.02 14.11
CA ASN A 224 -7.18 22.50 14.74
C ASN A 224 -6.21 21.39 15.15
N GLN A 225 -6.24 20.25 14.47
CA GLN A 225 -5.35 19.13 14.73
C GLN A 225 -4.25 19.05 13.68
N LYS A 226 -3.07 18.62 14.11
CA LYS A 226 -1.94 18.36 13.21
C LYS A 226 -2.06 16.96 12.61
N ILE A 227 -1.98 16.89 11.28
CA ILE A 227 -2.04 15.63 10.53
C ILE A 227 -0.91 15.56 9.48
N PRO A 228 -0.41 14.37 9.15
CA PRO A 228 0.48 14.20 8.00
C PRO A 228 -0.35 14.28 6.72
N VAL A 229 0.22 14.90 5.70
CA VAL A 229 -0.36 14.96 4.35
C VAL A 229 0.72 14.70 3.30
N ILE A 230 0.32 14.02 2.23
CA ILE A 230 1.07 14.01 0.98
C ILE A 230 0.65 15.25 0.20
N VAL A 231 1.63 16.01 -0.29
CA VAL A 231 1.40 17.16 -1.16
C VAL A 231 1.95 16.84 -2.54
N CYS A 232 1.10 16.93 -3.57
CA CYS A 232 1.52 16.81 -4.96
C CYS A 232 1.26 18.12 -5.70
N THR A 233 2.31 18.70 -6.27
CA THR A 233 2.22 19.92 -7.09
C THR A 233 1.93 19.58 -8.56
N ALA A 234 1.37 20.52 -9.32
CA ALA A 234 0.97 20.27 -10.71
C ALA A 234 2.10 19.84 -11.67
N ASP A 235 3.36 20.08 -11.30
CA ASP A 235 4.55 19.59 -12.02
C ASP A 235 5.07 18.25 -11.46
N ASN A 236 4.19 17.46 -10.84
CA ASN A 236 4.44 16.13 -10.27
C ASN A 236 5.61 16.07 -9.29
N LYS A 237 5.81 17.12 -8.49
CA LYS A 237 6.72 17.04 -7.34
C LYS A 237 5.94 16.65 -6.10
N TYR A 238 6.49 15.68 -5.37
CA TYR A 238 5.88 15.07 -4.20
C TYR A 238 6.58 15.50 -2.91
N TYR A 239 5.78 15.74 -1.88
CA TYR A 239 6.26 16.10 -0.55
C TYR A 239 5.41 15.39 0.50
N VAL A 240 5.99 15.15 1.68
CA VAL A 240 5.24 14.84 2.90
C VAL A 240 5.39 16.03 3.83
N ALA A 241 4.28 16.53 4.33
CA ALA A 241 4.22 17.73 5.18
C ALA A 241 3.25 17.53 6.35
N GLU A 242 3.26 18.47 7.30
CA GLU A 242 2.25 18.56 8.35
C GLU A 242 1.23 19.65 8.00
N SER A 243 -0.05 19.27 7.98
CA SER A 243 -1.18 20.19 7.84
C SER A 243 -1.88 20.40 9.18
N THR A 244 -2.57 21.54 9.34
CA THR A 244 -3.50 21.79 10.43
C THR A 244 -4.94 21.72 9.88
N THR A 245 -5.76 20.78 10.38
CA THR A 245 -7.17 20.67 10.00
C THR A 245 -7.97 21.90 10.44
N ALA A 246 -9.04 22.23 9.72
CA ALA A 246 -9.82 23.43 10.03
C ALA A 246 -11.31 23.24 9.76
N LYS A 247 -12.14 23.73 10.68
CA LYS A 247 -13.60 23.68 10.52
C LYS A 247 -14.04 24.61 9.39
N ARG A 248 -14.99 24.16 8.56
CA ARG A 248 -15.68 24.95 7.55
C ARG A 248 -17.16 25.04 7.91
N THR A 249 -17.72 26.24 7.82
CA THR A 249 -19.13 26.54 8.08
C THR A 249 -19.69 27.37 6.92
N GLY A 250 -20.99 27.29 6.67
CA GLY A 250 -21.65 28.11 5.64
C GLY A 250 -21.54 27.59 4.19
N TYR A 251 -20.93 26.43 3.98
CA TYR A 251 -20.79 25.77 2.66
C TYR A 251 -21.62 24.48 2.55
N GLY A 252 -22.66 24.35 3.38
CA GLY A 252 -23.42 23.12 3.58
C GLY A 252 -23.32 22.63 5.02
N PRO A 253 -23.51 21.32 5.28
CA PRO A 253 -23.19 20.74 6.57
C PRO A 253 -21.75 21.11 6.96
N ASP A 254 -21.56 21.43 8.23
CA ASP A 254 -20.24 21.68 8.78
C ASP A 254 -19.34 20.47 8.53
N TYR A 255 -18.10 20.71 8.14
CA TYR A 255 -17.09 19.68 7.95
C TYR A 255 -15.72 20.18 8.39
N VAL A 256 -14.76 19.27 8.53
CA VAL A 256 -13.37 19.55 8.85
C VAL A 256 -12.52 19.38 7.59
N ALA A 257 -12.01 20.49 7.07
CA ALA A 257 -11.10 20.51 5.93
C ALA A 257 -9.72 19.96 6.30
N ILE A 258 -9.02 19.40 5.31
CA ILE A 258 -7.68 18.82 5.45
C ILE A 258 -6.60 19.85 5.82
N ALA A 259 -6.85 21.13 5.53
CA ALA A 259 -5.94 22.21 5.82
C ALA A 259 -6.68 23.50 6.23
N ALA A 260 -5.95 24.37 6.92
CA ALA A 260 -6.36 25.75 7.15
C ALA A 260 -6.56 26.49 5.82
N GLN A 261 -7.41 27.51 5.83
CA GLN A 261 -7.73 28.27 4.62
C GLN A 261 -6.49 28.99 4.09
N MET A 262 -6.22 28.81 2.80
CA MET A 262 -4.98 29.30 2.20
C MET A 262 -5.14 30.70 1.63
N SER A 263 -4.43 31.66 2.20
CA SER A 263 -4.54 33.09 1.85
C SER A 263 -3.61 33.50 0.70
N THR A 264 -2.51 32.77 0.49
CA THR A 264 -1.48 33.12 -0.51
C THR A 264 -1.79 32.54 -1.90
N GLY A 265 -2.71 31.57 -1.97
CA GLY A 265 -3.07 30.85 -3.19
C GLY A 265 -1.98 29.88 -3.66
N THR A 266 -1.12 29.40 -2.77
CA THR A 266 -0.15 28.34 -3.08
C THR A 266 0.03 27.44 -1.87
N ALA A 267 -0.53 26.23 -1.94
CA ALA A 267 -0.48 25.27 -0.84
C ALA A 267 0.93 24.89 -0.41
N LYS A 268 1.86 24.81 -1.38
CA LYS A 268 3.27 24.56 -1.09
C LYS A 268 3.86 25.63 -0.17
N LYS A 269 3.62 26.92 -0.46
CA LYS A 269 4.17 28.03 0.33
C LYS A 269 3.72 28.00 1.79
N GLU A 270 2.51 27.51 2.03
CA GLU A 270 1.92 27.45 3.37
C GLU A 270 2.30 26.17 4.14
N LEU A 271 2.87 25.18 3.46
CA LEU A 271 3.34 23.92 4.05
C LEU A 271 4.88 23.77 3.99
N ASP A 272 5.59 24.71 3.36
CA ASP A 272 7.01 24.66 3.03
C ASP A 272 7.91 24.44 4.25
N GLU A 273 7.54 24.94 5.43
CA GLU A 273 8.36 24.80 6.66
C GLU A 273 8.49 23.35 7.13
N THR A 274 7.52 22.49 6.80
CA THR A 274 7.49 21.08 7.23
C THR A 274 7.65 20.11 6.06
N ALA A 275 7.64 20.61 4.82
CA ALA A 275 7.61 19.80 3.63
C ALA A 275 8.97 19.14 3.34
N VAL A 276 8.99 17.81 3.38
CA VAL A 276 10.13 17.00 2.93
C VAL A 276 9.84 16.52 1.52
N LYS A 277 10.76 16.77 0.59
CA LYS A 277 10.62 16.40 -0.84
C LYS A 277 10.97 14.93 -1.07
N TYR A 278 10.23 14.28 -1.97
CA TYR A 278 10.48 12.92 -2.45
C TYR A 278 10.51 12.87 -3.98
N ASP A 279 11.19 11.87 -4.53
CA ASP A 279 11.41 11.74 -5.97
C ASP A 279 10.23 11.07 -6.71
N SER A 280 9.32 10.40 -5.98
CA SER A 280 8.15 9.73 -6.54
C SER A 280 6.97 9.71 -5.56
N LEU A 281 5.77 9.44 -6.09
CA LEU A 281 4.58 9.22 -5.28
C LEU A 281 4.77 8.03 -4.32
N GLN A 282 5.42 6.97 -4.80
CA GLN A 282 5.77 5.80 -4.00
C GLN A 282 6.58 6.18 -2.76
N ALA A 283 7.70 6.89 -2.96
CA ALA A 283 8.59 7.28 -1.86
C ALA A 283 7.88 8.23 -0.87
N ALA A 284 7.03 9.13 -1.37
CA ALA A 284 6.21 9.98 -0.51
C ALA A 284 5.19 9.17 0.30
N TYR A 285 4.52 8.19 -0.32
CA TYR A 285 3.56 7.33 0.34
C TYR A 285 4.20 6.42 1.38
N ASP A 286 5.38 5.85 1.12
CA ASP A 286 6.12 5.04 2.09
C ASP A 286 6.54 5.86 3.31
N ALA A 287 7.04 7.08 3.07
CA ALA A 287 7.39 7.99 4.14
C ALA A 287 6.15 8.39 4.96
N TYR A 288 5.03 8.68 4.30
CA TYR A 288 3.74 8.93 4.94
C TYR A 288 3.30 7.72 5.79
N LYS A 289 3.32 6.51 5.23
CA LYS A 289 2.97 5.25 5.91
C LYS A 289 3.82 5.06 7.16
N LYS A 290 5.13 5.30 7.07
CA LYS A 290 6.06 5.21 8.21
C LYS A 290 5.72 6.19 9.32
N LEU A 291 5.24 7.40 8.99
CA LEU A 291 4.78 8.37 9.99
C LEU A 291 3.57 7.85 10.79
N LEU A 292 2.73 7.04 10.17
CA LEU A 292 1.53 6.43 10.76
C LEU A 292 1.80 5.08 11.44
N THR A 293 2.83 4.32 11.06
CA THR A 293 3.11 3.04 11.70
C THR A 293 4.02 3.18 12.91
N ASP A 294 5.11 3.92 12.74
CA ASP A 294 6.22 3.97 13.70
C ASP A 294 6.61 5.41 14.08
N GLY A 295 5.97 6.40 13.47
CA GLY A 295 6.30 7.81 13.62
C GLY A 295 5.37 8.60 14.53
N LYS A 296 5.40 9.93 14.33
CA LYS A 296 4.68 10.94 15.12
C LYS A 296 3.16 10.75 15.14
N TYR A 297 2.59 10.08 14.13
CA TYR A 297 1.15 9.96 13.93
C TYR A 297 0.62 8.53 14.07
N LYS A 298 1.27 7.73 14.93
CA LYS A 298 0.89 6.33 15.18
C LYS A 298 -0.55 6.12 15.65
N GLN A 299 -1.17 7.14 16.24
CA GLN A 299 -2.58 7.12 16.61
C GLN A 299 -3.51 6.96 15.38
N TYR A 300 -3.03 7.27 14.18
CA TYR A 300 -3.77 7.10 12.93
C TYR A 300 -3.32 5.87 12.14
N LYS A 301 -2.52 4.95 12.71
CA LYS A 301 -2.03 3.74 12.04
C LYS A 301 -3.13 2.98 11.31
N ASN A 302 -4.25 2.78 12.00
CA ASN A 302 -5.35 2.00 11.47
C ASN A 302 -5.98 2.68 10.24
N SER A 303 -5.82 4.00 10.02
CA SER A 303 -6.40 4.73 8.86
C SER A 303 -5.86 4.29 7.50
N LEU A 304 -4.79 3.51 7.51
CA LEU A 304 -4.25 2.83 6.33
C LEU A 304 -5.07 1.58 5.95
N ASP A 305 -5.89 1.08 6.86
CA ASP A 305 -6.84 0.01 6.62
C ASP A 305 -8.19 0.62 6.24
N PHE A 306 -8.44 0.64 4.93
CA PHE A 306 -9.64 1.24 4.36
C PHE A 306 -10.88 0.34 4.44
N ASN A 307 -10.76 -0.85 5.05
CA ASN A 307 -11.89 -1.73 5.36
C ASN A 307 -12.47 -1.44 6.76
N ILE A 308 -11.82 -0.59 7.55
CA ILE A 308 -12.31 -0.17 8.86
C ILE A 308 -13.10 1.12 8.70
N HIS A 309 -14.41 1.06 8.92
CA HIS A 309 -15.24 2.26 9.08
C HIS A 309 -14.94 2.92 10.44
N TRP A 310 -14.63 4.21 10.40
CA TRP A 310 -14.31 5.05 11.56
C TRP A 310 -15.53 5.78 12.08
#